data_AF-A0A7U9RWI1-F1
#
_entry.id   AF-A0A7U9RWI1-F1
#
_cell.length_a   1.000
_cell.length_b   1.000
_cell.length_c   1.000
_cell.angle_alpha   90.00
_cell.angle_beta   90.00
_cell.angle_gamma   90.00
#
_symmetry.space_group_name_H-M   'P 1'
#
loop_
_entity.id
_entity.type
_entity.pdbx_description
1 polymer ?
#
loop_
_entity_poly.entity_id
_entity_poly.type
_entity_poly.pdbx_seq_one_letter_code
_entity_poly.pdbx_strand_id
1 'polypeptide(L)'
;MKERGLTDADLAKDPELKLRMMAEASNIVKNNRYTGGRTQSELDDLARDPAHANRIEDQGIKERQIALDLEQQGRLGRVIRDPQAGGGADFIDTTTGIKWDVKSFVSYPKGHTSARKGAFKVGDAMNNINKELNRGNNVIIDTRQLIPSHITDLKNAINAAGIGNKIIWYP
;
A
#
# COMPACT_ATOMS: atom_id res chain seq x y z
N MET A 1 -43.46 -15.97 10.19
CA MET A 1 -43.00 -14.66 10.70
C MET A 1 -41.56 -14.49 10.25
N LYS A 2 -41.18 -13.37 9.61
CA LYS A 2 -39.77 -13.08 9.32
C LYS A 2 -39.19 -12.38 10.54
N GLU A 3 -38.08 -12.90 11.08
CA GLU A 3 -37.36 -12.24 12.17
C GLU A 3 -36.91 -10.83 11.72
N ARG A 4 -37.15 -9.83 12.57
CA ARG A 4 -36.68 -8.47 12.33
C ARG A 4 -35.22 -8.40 12.80
N GLY A 5 -34.32 -7.96 11.93
CA GLY A 5 -32.90 -7.78 12.27
C GLY A 5 -32.68 -6.69 13.33
N LEU A 6 -31.57 -6.80 14.07
CA LEU A 6 -31.14 -5.83 15.08
C LEU A 6 -30.94 -4.44 14.46
N THR A 7 -31.38 -3.40 15.17
CA THR A 7 -31.23 -2.00 14.74
C THR A 7 -30.18 -1.27 15.56
N ASP A 8 -29.69 -0.13 15.07
CA ASP A 8 -28.74 0.73 15.82
C ASP A 8 -29.27 1.19 17.18
N ALA A 9 -30.60 1.31 17.31
CA ALA A 9 -31.26 1.64 18.57
C ALA A 9 -31.23 0.47 19.57
N ASP A 10 -31.18 -0.77 19.09
CA ASP A 10 -31.03 -1.97 19.93
C ASP A 10 -29.57 -2.10 20.42
N LEU A 11 -28.59 -1.81 19.54
CA LEU A 11 -27.17 -1.78 19.89
C LEU A 11 -26.79 -0.62 20.83
N ALA A 12 -27.54 0.49 20.80
CA ALA A 12 -27.31 1.60 21.72
C ALA A 12 -27.74 1.29 23.16
N LYS A 13 -28.65 0.33 23.35
CA LYS A 13 -29.12 -0.11 24.68
C LYS A 13 -28.19 -1.13 25.33
N ASP A 14 -27.30 -1.75 24.56
CA ASP A 14 -26.29 -2.69 25.04
C ASP A 14 -24.90 -2.36 24.45
N PRO A 15 -24.15 -1.47 25.13
CA PRO A 15 -22.81 -1.09 24.70
C PRO A 15 -21.81 -2.25 24.64
N GLU A 16 -21.98 -3.30 25.46
CA GLU A 16 -21.11 -4.48 25.42
C GLU A 16 -21.38 -5.32 24.16
N LEU A 17 -22.65 -5.53 23.80
CA LEU A 17 -23.01 -6.22 22.56
C LEU A 17 -22.47 -5.47 21.34
N LYS A 18 -22.59 -4.14 21.32
CA LYS A 18 -22.00 -3.31 20.28
C LYS A 18 -20.48 -3.47 20.19
N LEU A 19 -19.79 -3.48 21.34
CA LEU A 19 -18.34 -3.65 21.41
C LEU A 19 -17.90 -5.04 20.91
N ARG A 20 -18.62 -6.10 21.28
CA ARG A 20 -18.35 -7.48 20.83
C ARG A 20 -18.56 -7.63 19.33
N MET A 21 -19.67 -7.11 18.79
CA MET A 21 -19.93 -7.14 17.35
C MET A 21 -18.91 -6.31 16.56
N MET A 22 -18.46 -5.18 17.09
CA MET A 22 -17.38 -4.39 16.48
C MET A 22 -16.03 -5.13 16.49
N ALA A 23 -15.70 -5.82 17.60
CA ALA A 23 -14.49 -6.63 17.69
C ALA A 23 -14.54 -7.85 16.76
N GLU A 24 -15.70 -8.50 16.65
CA GLU A 24 -15.94 -9.62 15.75
C GLU A 24 -15.89 -9.18 14.27
N ALA A 25 -16.54 -8.07 13.92
CA ALA A 25 -16.44 -7.48 12.59
C ALA A 25 -14.98 -7.09 12.25
N SER A 26 -14.24 -6.53 13.22
CA SER A 26 -12.81 -6.22 13.06
C SER A 26 -11.98 -7.48 12.83
N ASN A 27 -12.27 -8.58 13.54
CA ASN A 27 -11.60 -9.87 13.35
C ASN A 27 -11.98 -10.52 12.02
N ILE A 28 -13.23 -10.44 11.58
CA ILE A 28 -13.68 -10.89 10.26
C ILE A 28 -12.99 -10.08 9.16
N VAL A 29 -12.91 -8.75 9.29
CA VAL A 29 -12.18 -7.88 8.34
C VAL A 29 -10.68 -8.19 8.33
N LYS A 30 -10.07 -8.48 9.50
CA LYS A 30 -8.68 -8.95 9.58
C LYS A 30 -8.48 -10.30 8.89
N ASN A 31 -9.43 -11.22 9.02
CA ASN A 31 -9.38 -12.57 8.45
C ASN A 31 -9.84 -12.64 6.99
N ASN A 32 -10.47 -11.61 6.45
CA ASN A 32 -11.00 -11.56 5.08
C ASN A 32 -10.19 -10.63 4.15
N ARG A 33 -8.95 -10.28 4.53
CA ARG A 33 -8.03 -9.61 3.61
C ARG A 33 -7.59 -10.58 2.53
N TYR A 34 -7.61 -10.13 1.28
CA TYR A 34 -7.19 -10.93 0.14
C TYR A 34 -5.74 -11.41 0.32
N THR A 35 -5.54 -12.72 0.17
CA THR A 35 -4.20 -13.35 0.20
C THR A 35 -3.75 -13.83 -1.17
N GLY A 36 -4.65 -13.83 -2.17
CA GLY A 36 -4.41 -14.49 -3.45
C GLY A 36 -4.17 -16.00 -3.32
N GLY A 37 -4.81 -16.63 -2.33
CA GLY A 37 -4.66 -18.06 -2.05
C GLY A 37 -3.32 -18.44 -1.41
N ARG A 38 -2.52 -17.46 -0.97
CA ARG A 38 -1.24 -17.69 -0.30
C ARG A 38 -1.42 -18.19 1.13
N THR A 39 -0.52 -19.06 1.55
CA THR A 39 -0.28 -19.47 2.94
C THR A 39 0.35 -18.33 3.75
N GLN A 40 0.36 -18.46 5.08
CA GLN A 40 1.01 -17.47 5.94
C GLN A 40 2.51 -17.34 5.63
N SER A 41 3.21 -18.45 5.33
CA SER A 41 4.63 -18.40 4.96
C SER A 41 4.86 -17.59 3.69
N GLU A 42 4.01 -17.77 2.66
CA GLU A 42 4.11 -16.99 1.43
C GLU A 42 3.78 -15.50 1.66
N LEU A 43 2.84 -15.20 2.57
CA LEU A 43 2.55 -13.82 2.98
C LEU A 43 3.71 -13.22 3.77
N ASP A 44 4.42 -14.02 4.55
CA ASP A 44 5.62 -13.59 5.27
C ASP A 44 6.77 -13.33 4.30
N ASP A 45 6.96 -14.18 3.31
CA ASP A 45 7.97 -14.01 2.25
C ASP A 45 7.70 -12.75 1.42
N LEU A 46 6.44 -12.43 1.14
CA LEU A 46 6.09 -11.14 0.54
C LEU A 46 6.43 -9.94 1.42
N ALA A 47 6.58 -10.10 2.74
CA ALA A 47 6.89 -9.02 3.67
C ALA A 47 8.37 -8.96 4.08
N ARG A 48 9.20 -9.94 3.69
CA ARG A 48 10.64 -9.92 3.92
C ARG A 48 11.30 -8.96 2.95
N ASP A 49 12.14 -8.06 3.46
CA ASP A 49 12.94 -7.18 2.60
C ASP A 49 14.39 -7.72 2.51
N PRO A 50 14.83 -8.22 1.35
CA PRO A 50 16.19 -8.70 1.16
C PRO A 50 17.27 -7.63 1.43
N ALA A 51 16.98 -6.35 1.16
CA ALA A 51 17.91 -5.26 1.45
C ALA A 51 18.06 -4.99 2.96
N HIS A 52 17.14 -5.52 3.77
CA HIS A 52 17.11 -5.40 5.22
C HIS A 52 17.29 -6.77 5.91
N ALA A 53 18.16 -7.62 5.34
CA ALA A 53 18.51 -8.94 5.87
C ALA A 53 17.30 -9.89 6.01
N ASN A 54 16.33 -9.79 5.11
CA ASN A 54 15.10 -10.60 5.09
C ASN A 54 14.25 -10.50 6.36
N ARG A 55 14.39 -9.39 7.10
CA ARG A 55 13.51 -9.11 8.24
C ARG A 55 12.13 -8.71 7.75
N ILE A 56 11.12 -9.07 8.55
CA ILE A 56 9.75 -8.59 8.38
C ILE A 56 9.61 -7.36 9.28
N GLU A 57 9.48 -6.20 8.66
CA GLU A 57 9.29 -4.92 9.33
C GLU A 57 7.93 -4.32 8.93
N ASP A 58 7.42 -3.34 9.67
CA ASP A 58 6.12 -2.72 9.41
C ASP A 58 6.01 -2.19 7.96
N GLN A 59 7.12 -1.70 7.42
CA GLN A 59 7.21 -1.22 6.04
C GLN A 59 6.99 -2.36 5.03
N GLY A 60 7.66 -3.50 5.20
CA GLY A 60 7.48 -4.67 4.33
C GLY A 60 6.06 -5.26 4.40
N ILE A 61 5.43 -5.24 5.59
CA ILE A 61 4.03 -5.63 5.78
C ILE A 61 3.09 -4.68 5.02
N LYS A 62 3.36 -3.37 5.11
CA LYS A 62 2.59 -2.33 4.41
C LYS A 62 2.67 -2.50 2.89
N GLU A 63 3.88 -2.70 2.36
CA GLU A 63 4.14 -2.94 0.94
C GLU A 63 3.43 -4.18 0.43
N ARG A 64 3.51 -5.29 1.18
CA ARG A 64 2.77 -6.51 0.86
C ARG A 64 1.28 -6.23 0.73
N GLN A 65 0.69 -5.49 1.67
CA GLN A 65 -0.74 -5.20 1.64
C GLN A 65 -1.12 -4.41 0.38
N ILE A 66 -0.33 -3.41 0.01
CA ILE A 66 -0.55 -2.62 -1.21
C ILE A 66 -0.51 -3.52 -2.45
N ALA A 67 0.50 -4.39 -2.54
CA ALA A 67 0.65 -5.29 -3.68
C ALA A 67 -0.50 -6.30 -3.79
N LEU A 68 -0.94 -6.89 -2.66
CA LEU A 68 -2.08 -7.81 -2.63
C LEU A 68 -3.40 -7.12 -2.97
N ASP A 69 -3.61 -5.88 -2.51
CA ASP A 69 -4.80 -5.11 -2.88
C ASP A 69 -4.84 -4.81 -4.39
N LEU A 70 -3.68 -4.50 -4.99
CA LEU A 70 -3.58 -4.26 -6.43
C LEU A 70 -3.74 -5.55 -7.24
N GLU A 71 -3.25 -6.69 -6.73
CA GLU A 71 -3.50 -8.02 -7.29
C GLU A 71 -5.00 -8.36 -7.23
N GLN A 72 -5.67 -8.12 -6.10
CA GLN A 72 -7.12 -8.30 -5.95
C GLN A 72 -7.91 -7.45 -6.94
N GLN A 73 -7.45 -6.23 -7.23
CA GLN A 73 -8.05 -5.32 -8.20
C GLN A 73 -7.75 -5.70 -9.66
N GLY A 74 -6.91 -6.72 -9.91
CA GLY A 74 -6.45 -7.08 -11.25
C GLY A 74 -5.52 -6.05 -11.90
N ARG A 75 -4.98 -5.11 -11.11
CA ARG A 75 -4.03 -4.09 -11.57
C ARG A 75 -2.59 -4.58 -11.55
N LEU A 76 -2.34 -5.65 -10.80
CA LEU A 76 -1.14 -6.48 -10.88
C LEU A 76 -1.57 -7.93 -11.12
N GLY A 77 -0.71 -8.70 -11.79
CA GLY A 77 -0.76 -10.16 -11.74
C GLY A 77 -0.29 -10.71 -10.39
N ARG A 78 0.01 -12.01 -10.34
CA ARG A 78 0.52 -12.62 -9.11
C ARG A 78 1.90 -12.06 -8.78
N VAL A 79 2.05 -11.42 -7.62
CA VAL A 79 3.34 -10.85 -7.19
C VAL A 79 4.19 -11.82 -6.37
N ILE A 80 5.51 -11.67 -6.48
CA ILE A 80 6.52 -12.21 -5.56
C ILE A 80 7.43 -11.06 -5.09
N ARG A 81 8.07 -11.19 -3.93
CA ARG A 81 9.12 -10.26 -3.47
C ARG A 81 10.34 -10.34 -4.39
N ASP A 82 10.90 -9.21 -4.82
CA ASP A 82 12.14 -9.22 -5.60
C ASP A 82 13.29 -9.72 -4.71
N PRO A 83 13.99 -10.83 -5.05
CA PRO A 83 15.05 -11.38 -4.19
C PRO A 83 16.33 -10.53 -4.15
N GLN A 84 16.43 -9.48 -4.96
CA GLN A 84 17.64 -8.66 -5.06
C GLN A 84 17.81 -7.70 -3.87
N ALA A 85 18.74 -8.03 -2.97
CA ALA A 85 19.06 -7.28 -1.73
C ALA A 85 19.69 -5.87 -1.92
N GLY A 86 19.73 -5.33 -3.13
CA GLY A 86 20.30 -4.01 -3.39
C GLY A 86 19.95 -3.47 -4.77
N GLY A 87 19.23 -2.35 -4.81
CA GLY A 87 18.74 -1.74 -6.07
C GLY A 87 17.70 -2.57 -6.81
N GLY A 88 17.18 -3.64 -6.19
CA GLY A 88 15.99 -4.35 -6.64
C GLY A 88 14.73 -3.50 -6.45
N ALA A 89 13.61 -3.99 -6.98
CA ALA A 89 12.29 -3.44 -6.65
C ALA A 89 11.74 -4.09 -5.37
N ASP A 90 10.50 -3.76 -5.00
CA ASP A 90 9.82 -4.49 -3.93
C ASP A 90 9.20 -5.78 -4.44
N PHE A 91 8.59 -5.73 -5.62
CA PHE A 91 7.85 -6.86 -6.17
C PHE A 91 8.16 -7.10 -7.63
N ILE A 92 7.99 -8.35 -8.05
CA ILE A 92 7.94 -8.76 -9.44
C ILE A 92 6.53 -9.28 -9.70
N ASP A 93 5.84 -8.70 -10.68
CA ASP A 93 4.61 -9.26 -11.22
C ASP A 93 4.98 -10.45 -12.11
N THR A 94 4.67 -11.66 -11.65
CA THR A 94 5.06 -12.90 -12.36
C THR A 94 4.30 -13.11 -13.67
N THR A 95 3.18 -12.41 -13.88
CA THR A 95 2.44 -12.47 -15.14
C THR A 95 3.13 -11.66 -16.23
N THR A 96 3.68 -10.49 -15.89
CA THR A 96 4.26 -9.54 -16.86
C THR A 96 5.78 -9.49 -16.84
N GLY A 97 6.42 -9.99 -15.79
CA GLY A 97 7.85 -9.82 -15.51
C GLY A 97 8.22 -8.41 -15.06
N ILE A 98 7.25 -7.49 -14.93
CA ILE A 98 7.52 -6.09 -14.55
C ILE A 98 7.87 -6.03 -13.06
N LYS A 99 8.94 -5.28 -12.77
CA LYS A 99 9.37 -4.95 -11.42
C LYS A 99 8.65 -3.70 -10.91
N TRP A 100 8.15 -3.74 -9.68
CA TRP A 100 7.39 -2.66 -9.06
C TRP A 100 7.97 -2.30 -7.70
N ASP A 101 8.35 -1.03 -7.54
CA ASP A 101 8.77 -0.45 -6.26
C ASP A 101 7.64 0.44 -5.69
N VAL A 102 7.43 0.37 -4.38
CA VAL A 102 6.39 1.10 -3.68
C VAL A 102 6.98 2.35 -3.03
N LYS A 103 6.54 3.53 -3.50
CA LYS A 103 6.88 4.81 -2.86
C LYS A 103 5.71 5.33 -2.05
N SER A 104 5.97 5.50 -0.75
CA SER A 104 5.04 6.12 0.21
C SER A 104 5.49 7.52 0.55
N PHE A 105 4.62 8.51 0.32
CA PHE A 105 4.89 9.90 0.66
C PHE A 105 3.91 10.41 1.71
N VAL A 106 4.36 11.36 2.54
CA VAL A 106 3.55 11.94 3.62
C VAL A 106 3.59 13.45 3.50
N SER A 107 2.42 14.10 3.41
CA SER A 107 2.36 15.57 3.32
C SER A 107 2.99 16.24 4.53
N TYR A 108 2.59 15.80 5.73
CA TYR A 108 2.89 16.47 6.99
C TYR A 108 3.29 15.48 8.07
N PRO A 109 4.50 14.90 8.02
CA PRO A 109 4.95 13.97 9.04
C PRO A 109 4.96 14.64 10.42
N LYS A 110 4.43 13.92 11.43
CA LYS A 110 4.26 14.40 12.81
C LYS A 110 3.35 15.65 12.95
N GLY A 111 2.42 15.85 12.02
CA GLY A 111 1.40 16.91 12.10
C GLY A 111 1.92 18.33 11.80
N HIS A 112 3.13 18.45 11.25
CA HIS A 112 3.69 19.76 10.91
C HIS A 112 3.33 20.19 9.49
N THR A 113 2.81 21.40 9.34
CA THR A 113 2.40 22.01 8.06
C THR A 113 3.55 22.65 7.28
N SER A 114 4.78 22.70 7.83
CA SER A 114 5.96 23.29 7.18
C SER A 114 6.97 22.25 6.70
N ALA A 115 7.84 22.65 5.76
CA ALA A 115 8.85 21.83 5.09
C ALA A 115 9.97 21.32 6.02
N ARG A 116 9.62 20.50 7.00
CA ARG A 116 10.58 19.74 7.83
C ARG A 116 11.12 18.53 7.05
N LYS A 117 12.20 17.93 7.56
CA LYS A 117 12.77 16.69 7.01
C LYS A 117 11.69 15.60 6.91
N GLY A 118 11.45 15.10 5.71
CA GLY A 118 10.48 14.06 5.41
C GLY A 118 9.09 14.54 4.97
N ALA A 119 8.80 15.84 5.01
CA ALA A 119 7.57 16.38 4.43
C ALA A 119 7.60 16.26 2.90
N PHE A 120 6.44 16.02 2.30
CA PHE A 120 6.33 15.89 0.86
C PHE A 120 6.82 17.15 0.14
N LYS A 121 7.66 16.92 -0.87
CA LYS A 121 8.03 17.91 -1.89
C LYS A 121 8.03 17.20 -3.22
N VAL A 122 7.39 17.81 -4.23
CA VAL A 122 7.29 17.24 -5.58
C VAL A 122 8.66 16.91 -6.15
N GLY A 123 9.65 17.81 -5.99
CA GLY A 123 11.01 17.58 -6.47
C GLY A 123 11.66 16.34 -5.84
N ASP A 124 11.55 16.17 -4.52
CA ASP A 124 12.10 15.00 -3.81
C ASP A 124 11.37 13.71 -4.21
N ALA A 125 10.05 13.77 -4.37
CA ALA A 125 9.25 12.64 -4.83
C ALA A 125 9.63 12.22 -6.26
N MET A 126 9.75 13.17 -7.18
CA MET A 126 10.19 12.91 -8.56
C MET A 126 11.62 12.38 -8.61
N ASN A 127 12.52 12.87 -7.77
CA ASN A 127 13.88 12.33 -7.66
C ASN A 127 13.87 10.86 -7.22
N ASN A 128 13.02 10.50 -6.26
CA ASN A 128 12.90 9.12 -5.81
C ASN A 128 12.24 8.22 -6.87
N ILE A 129 11.22 8.70 -7.58
CA ILE A 129 10.59 7.97 -8.69
C ILE A 129 11.61 7.72 -9.80
N ASN A 130 12.32 8.76 -10.24
CA ASN A 130 13.29 8.64 -11.33
C ASN A 130 14.45 7.70 -10.99
N LYS A 131 14.86 7.61 -9.71
CA LYS A 131 15.87 6.62 -9.29
C LYS A 131 15.41 5.18 -9.56
N GLU A 132 14.14 4.87 -9.28
CA GLU A 132 13.60 3.53 -9.55
C GLU A 132 13.42 3.28 -11.04
N LEU A 133 12.91 4.27 -11.78
CA LEU A 133 12.82 4.16 -13.24
C LEU A 133 14.18 3.94 -13.90
N ASN A 134 15.24 4.59 -13.41
CA ASN A 134 16.61 4.42 -13.91
C ASN A 134 17.19 3.03 -13.58
N ARG A 135 16.65 2.33 -12.58
CA ARG A 135 16.98 0.93 -12.27
C ARG A 135 16.13 -0.07 -13.08
N GLY A 136 15.20 0.42 -13.90
CA GLY A 136 14.29 -0.39 -14.70
C GLY A 136 13.02 -0.81 -13.96
N ASN A 137 12.76 -0.25 -12.77
CA ASN A 137 11.57 -0.55 -11.98
C ASN A 137 10.43 0.39 -12.37
N ASN A 138 9.20 -0.09 -12.41
CA ASN A 138 8.00 0.75 -12.38
C ASN A 138 7.64 1.10 -10.93
N VAL A 139 6.75 2.08 -10.72
CA VAL A 139 6.48 2.62 -9.39
C VAL A 139 5.01 2.56 -9.02
N ILE A 140 4.71 2.03 -7.84
CA ILE A 140 3.42 2.16 -7.16
C ILE A 140 3.51 3.33 -6.18
N ILE A 141 2.63 4.32 -6.29
CA ILE A 141 2.61 5.49 -5.42
C ILE A 141 1.45 5.36 -4.43
N ASP A 142 1.79 5.18 -3.15
CA ASP A 142 0.84 5.19 -2.03
C ASP A 142 0.49 6.63 -1.64
N THR A 143 -0.74 7.05 -1.95
CA THR A 143 -1.23 8.40 -1.74
C THR A 143 -2.05 8.59 -0.46
N ARG A 144 -2.24 7.53 0.35
CA ARG A 144 -3.09 7.57 1.57
C ARG A 144 -2.71 8.65 2.58
N GLN A 145 -1.44 9.06 2.57
CA GLN A 145 -0.87 10.05 3.49
C GLN A 145 -0.55 11.39 2.81
N LEU A 146 -1.02 11.58 1.57
CA LEU A 146 -0.94 12.84 0.84
C LEU A 146 -2.29 13.57 0.88
N ILE A 147 -2.22 14.90 0.99
CA ILE A 147 -3.38 15.76 0.79
C ILE A 147 -3.68 15.92 -0.71
N PRO A 148 -4.93 16.25 -1.09
CA PRO A 148 -5.32 16.35 -2.50
C PRO A 148 -4.46 17.30 -3.35
N SER A 149 -4.05 18.46 -2.84
CA SER A 149 -3.19 19.39 -3.60
C SER A 149 -1.82 18.77 -3.93
N HIS A 150 -1.18 18.08 -2.98
CA HIS A 150 0.08 17.40 -3.22
C HIS A 150 -0.03 16.22 -4.19
N ILE A 151 -1.16 15.49 -4.15
CA ILE A 151 -1.45 14.45 -5.16
C ILE A 151 -1.56 15.09 -6.55
N THR A 152 -2.27 16.21 -6.67
CA THR A 152 -2.40 16.96 -7.94
C THR A 152 -1.04 17.44 -8.43
N ASP A 153 -0.22 18.03 -7.57
CA ASP A 153 1.11 18.50 -7.96
C ASP A 153 2.02 17.35 -8.44
N LEU A 154 1.97 16.20 -7.76
CA LEU A 154 2.73 15.01 -8.18
C LEU A 154 2.23 14.46 -9.52
N LYS A 155 0.90 14.38 -9.72
CA LYS A 155 0.30 13.96 -10.99
C LYS A 155 0.73 14.88 -12.14
N ASN A 156 0.71 16.19 -11.92
CA ASN A 156 1.13 17.16 -12.92
C ASN A 156 2.61 16.98 -13.28
N ALA A 157 3.48 16.78 -12.29
CA ALA A 157 4.91 16.53 -12.54
C ALA A 157 5.17 15.22 -13.29
N ILE A 158 4.48 14.13 -12.93
CA ILE A 158 4.57 12.83 -13.62
C ILE A 158 4.08 12.93 -15.06
N ASN A 159 2.98 13.65 -15.30
CA ASN A 159 2.44 13.87 -16.64
C ASN A 159 3.39 14.71 -17.49
N ALA A 160 3.93 15.80 -16.94
CA ALA A 160 4.92 16.64 -17.62
C ALA A 160 6.20 15.87 -17.98
N ALA A 161 6.60 14.90 -17.15
CA ALA A 161 7.73 14.02 -17.41
C ALA A 161 7.43 12.89 -18.41
N GLY A 162 6.16 12.66 -18.79
CA GLY A 162 5.78 11.62 -19.75
C GLY A 162 5.94 10.18 -19.22
N ILE A 163 6.01 9.99 -17.90
CA ILE A 163 6.27 8.68 -17.28
C ILE A 163 5.02 7.99 -16.72
N GLY A 164 3.82 8.53 -16.98
CA GLY A 164 2.56 8.06 -16.38
C GLY A 164 2.23 6.59 -16.65
N ASN A 165 2.69 6.02 -17.78
CA ASN A 165 2.49 4.61 -18.11
C ASN A 165 3.34 3.65 -17.25
N LYS A 166 4.28 4.15 -16.45
CA LYS A 166 5.10 3.38 -15.51
C LYS A 166 4.63 3.51 -14.05
N ILE A 167 3.49 4.16 -13.83
CA ILE A 167 2.98 4.52 -12.50
C ILE A 167 1.64 3.84 -12.22
N ILE A 168 1.53 3.23 -11.03
CA ILE A 168 0.26 2.82 -10.43
C ILE A 168 -0.03 3.72 -9.24
N TRP A 169 -1.17 4.40 -9.26
CA TRP A 169 -1.66 5.17 -8.10
C TRP A 169 -2.45 4.26 -7.16
N TYR A 170 -2.09 4.26 -5.87
CA TYR A 170 -2.77 3.50 -4.81
C TYR A 170 -3.32 4.46 -3.74
N PRO A 171 -4.65 4.67 -3.69
CA PRO A 171 -5.29 5.62 -2.78
C PRO A 171 -5.52 5.11 -1.36
#